data_AF-A0A2M8EC14-F1
#
_entry.id   AF-A0A2M8EC14-F1
#
_cell.length_a   1.000
_cell.length_b   1.000
_cell.length_c   1.000
_cell.angle_alpha   90.00
_cell.angle_beta   90.00
_cell.angle_gamma   90.00
#
_symmetry.space_group_name_H-M   'P 1'
#
loop_
_entity.id
_entity.type
_entity.pdbx_description
1 polymer ?
#
loop_
_entity_poly.entity_id
_entity_poly.type
_entity_poly.pdbx_seq_one_letter_code
_entity_poly.pdbx_strand_id
1 'polypeptide(L)'
;GGQRQRLAIARALYKDAPILILDEATSALDTESERSVQDALVRLMANRTTLVIAHRLSTVHHADRIVVLDHGRIAESGTHAQLLEMDGFYARLYRLGLHDSPTN
;
A
#
# COMPACT_ATOMS: atom_id res chain seq x y z
N GLY A 1 -9.96 14.65 3.23
CA GLY A 1 -8.55 14.32 2.93
C GLY A 1 -8.26 14.30 1.43
N GLY A 2 -9.17 13.71 0.63
CA GLY A 2 -8.91 13.35 -0.77
C GLY A 2 -8.38 14.43 -1.72
N GLN A 3 -8.82 15.69 -1.63
CA GLN A 3 -8.36 16.72 -2.58
C GLN A 3 -6.85 17.01 -2.47
N ARG A 4 -6.30 17.07 -1.24
CA ARG A 4 -4.85 17.26 -1.02
C ARG A 4 -4.04 16.07 -1.56
N GLN A 5 -4.58 14.85 -1.42
CA GLN A 5 -3.96 13.64 -1.93
C GLN A 5 -3.97 13.61 -3.47
N ARG A 6 -5.09 13.97 -4.10
CA ARG A 6 -5.17 14.09 -5.58
C ARG A 6 -4.17 15.11 -6.12
N LEU A 7 -4.00 16.26 -5.45
CA LEU A 7 -2.99 17.25 -5.84
C LEU A 7 -1.56 16.72 -5.67
N ALA A 8 -1.26 15.97 -4.61
CA ALA A 8 0.04 15.34 -4.42
C ALA A 8 0.34 14.29 -5.50
N ILE A 9 -0.64 13.44 -5.85
CA ILE A 9 -0.55 12.48 -6.95
C ILE A 9 -0.30 13.20 -8.27
N ALA A 10 -1.06 14.25 -8.57
CA ALA A 10 -0.88 15.06 -9.78
C ALA A 10 0.52 15.69 -9.85
N ARG A 11 1.05 16.19 -8.73
CA ARG A 11 2.42 16.73 -8.65
C ARG A 11 3.48 15.65 -8.86
N ALA A 12 3.28 14.45 -8.33
CA ALA A 12 4.19 13.33 -8.53
C ALA A 12 4.21 12.88 -10.00
N LEU A 13 3.04 12.80 -10.63
CA LEU A 13 2.91 12.53 -12.07
C LEU A 13 3.60 13.61 -12.91
N TYR A 14 3.37 14.88 -12.61
CA TYR A 14 3.98 16.00 -13.33
C TYR A 14 5.51 16.05 -13.21
N LYS A 15 6.05 15.71 -12.03
CA LYS A 15 7.49 15.72 -11.77
C LYS A 15 8.24 14.58 -12.48
N ASP A 16 7.53 13.53 -12.90
CA ASP A 16 8.13 12.31 -13.48
C ASP A 16 9.25 11.71 -12.60
N ALA A 17 9.05 11.70 -11.28
CA ALA A 17 10.07 11.24 -10.35
C ALA A 17 10.36 9.73 -10.52
N PRO A 18 11.62 9.27 -10.60
CA PRO A 18 11.95 7.85 -10.75
C PRO A 18 11.73 7.04 -9.45
N ILE A 19 11.72 7.72 -8.31
CA ILE A 19 11.53 7.14 -6.98
C ILE A 19 10.32 7.79 -6.32
N LEU A 20 9.41 6.97 -5.82
CA LEU A 20 8.19 7.37 -5.12
C LEU A 20 8.22 6.84 -3.69
N ILE A 21 7.87 7.71 -2.74
CA ILE A 21 7.64 7.33 -1.34
C ILE A 21 6.20 7.72 -1.03
N LEU A 22 5.38 6.73 -0.70
CA LEU A 22 3.96 6.89 -0.40
C LEU A 22 3.74 6.58 1.08
N ASP A 23 3.28 7.57 1.83
CA ASP A 23 2.93 7.44 3.23
C ASP A 23 1.40 7.44 3.34
N GLU A 24 0.82 6.30 3.74
CA GLU A 24 -0.60 6.05 3.63
C GLU A 24 -1.41 6.71 4.77
N ALA A 25 -1.81 7.97 4.57
CA ALA A 25 -2.85 8.65 5.37
C ALA A 25 -4.24 8.54 4.71
N THR A 26 -4.62 7.36 4.22
CA THR A 26 -5.88 7.10 3.47
C THR A 26 -7.12 7.00 4.34
N SER A 27 -7.01 7.12 5.67
CA SER A 27 -8.14 7.03 6.62
C SER A 27 -9.22 8.11 6.48
N ALA A 28 -9.15 8.99 5.48
CA ALA A 28 -10.02 10.14 5.27
C ALA A 28 -10.68 10.19 3.87
N LEU A 29 -10.78 9.04 3.19
CA LEU A 29 -11.45 8.85 1.90
C LEU A 29 -12.68 7.94 2.06
N ASP A 30 -13.79 8.35 1.46
CA ASP A 30 -14.98 7.55 1.24
C ASP A 30 -14.70 6.36 0.29
N THR A 31 -15.37 5.23 0.52
CA THR A 31 -15.17 3.94 -0.17
C THR A 31 -15.27 4.03 -1.70
N GLU A 32 -16.07 4.96 -2.23
CA GLU A 32 -16.21 5.19 -3.68
C GLU A 32 -15.00 5.91 -4.27
N SER A 33 -14.51 6.97 -3.62
CA SER A 33 -13.29 7.68 -4.02
C SER A 33 -12.03 6.80 -3.92
N GLU A 34 -12.07 5.77 -3.07
CA GLU A 34 -10.91 4.96 -2.73
C GLU A 34 -10.41 4.12 -3.91
N ARG A 35 -11.30 3.46 -4.66
CA ARG A 35 -10.92 2.68 -5.86
C ARG A 35 -10.26 3.55 -6.92
N SER A 36 -10.82 4.74 -7.19
CA SER A 36 -10.26 5.67 -8.18
C SER A 36 -8.87 6.17 -7.78
N VAL A 37 -8.64 6.43 -6.49
CA VAL A 37 -7.32 6.80 -5.98
C VAL A 37 -6.36 5.62 -6.09
N GLN A 38 -6.80 4.40 -5.78
CA GLN A 38 -5.98 3.19 -5.90
C GLN A 38 -5.52 2.97 -7.34
N ASP A 39 -6.43 3.07 -8.32
CA ASP A 39 -6.10 2.94 -9.74
C ASP A 39 -5.09 4.01 -10.20
N ALA A 40 -5.25 5.24 -9.71
CA ALA A 40 -4.31 6.32 -10.00
C ALA A 40 -2.91 6.04 -9.40
N LEU A 41 -2.86 5.47 -8.19
CA LEU A 41 -1.60 5.07 -7.55
C LEU A 41 -0.95 3.91 -8.31
N VAL A 42 -1.70 2.87 -8.70
CA VAL A 42 -1.18 1.75 -9.51
C VAL A 42 -0.55 2.26 -10.80
N ARG A 43 -1.23 3.17 -11.51
CA ARG A 43 -0.70 3.79 -12.74
C ARG A 43 0.52 4.66 -12.47
N LEU A 44 0.55 5.39 -11.35
CA LEU A 44 1.69 6.21 -10.96
C LEU A 44 2.92 5.35 -10.64
N MET A 45 2.75 4.21 -9.98
CA MET A 45 3.84 3.30 -9.58
C MET A 45 4.44 2.51 -10.76
N ALA A 46 3.71 2.36 -11.87
CA ALA A 46 4.16 1.61 -13.02
C ALA A 46 5.51 2.14 -13.55
N ASN A 47 6.47 1.23 -13.73
CA ASN A 47 7.84 1.53 -14.18
C ASN A 47 8.64 2.48 -13.26
N ARG A 48 8.28 2.57 -11.97
CA ARG A 48 8.99 3.39 -10.98
C ARG A 48 9.33 2.60 -9.73
N THR A 49 10.46 2.93 -9.11
CA THR A 49 10.77 2.40 -7.78
C THR A 49 9.86 3.05 -6.77
N THR A 50 9.01 2.25 -6.12
CA THR A 50 8.04 2.76 -5.14
C THR A 50 8.24 2.11 -3.78
N LEU A 51 8.38 2.93 -2.75
CA LEU A 51 8.29 2.53 -1.36
C LEU A 51 6.92 2.96 -0.82
N VAL A 52 6.14 2.01 -0.31
CA VAL A 52 4.84 2.27 0.27
C VAL A 52 4.87 1.91 1.76
N ILE A 53 4.52 2.88 2.60
CA ILE A 53 4.20 2.65 4.01
C ILE A 53 2.70 2.43 4.06
N ALA A 54 2.29 1.15 4.13
CA ALA A 54 0.90 0.77 3.99
C ALA A 54 0.24 0.52 5.35
N HIS A 55 -0.98 1.04 5.50
CA HIS A 55 -1.90 0.72 6.59
C HIS A 55 -3.06 -0.17 6.11
N ARG A 56 -3.22 -0.33 4.79
CA ARG A 56 -4.21 -1.22 4.16
C ARG A 56 -3.55 -2.41 3.49
N LEU A 57 -4.07 -3.60 3.71
CA LEU A 57 -3.49 -4.81 3.12
C LEU A 57 -3.74 -4.96 1.62
N SER A 58 -4.78 -4.32 1.06
CA SER A 58 -5.04 -4.31 -0.38
C SER A 58 -3.87 -3.70 -1.17
N THR A 59 -3.21 -2.69 -0.62
CA THR A 59 -2.01 -2.07 -1.20
C THR A 59 -0.77 -2.97 -1.06
N VAL A 60 -0.68 -3.72 0.05
CA VAL A 60 0.46 -4.59 0.36
C VAL A 60 0.45 -5.88 -0.49
N HIS A 61 -0.74 -6.41 -0.80
CA HIS A 61 -0.90 -7.67 -1.53
C HIS A 61 -0.21 -7.69 -2.90
N HIS A 62 -0.21 -6.55 -3.60
CA HIS A 62 0.35 -6.43 -4.94
C HIS A 62 1.82 -5.98 -4.98
N ALA A 63 2.48 -5.84 -3.83
CA ALA A 63 3.87 -5.41 -3.79
C ALA A 63 4.83 -6.53 -4.23
N ASP A 64 5.86 -6.15 -5.00
CA ASP A 64 6.93 -7.08 -5.41
C ASP A 64 7.68 -7.66 -4.19
N ARG A 65 7.80 -6.87 -3.12
CA ARG A 65 8.38 -7.26 -1.83
C ARG A 65 7.72 -6.50 -0.70
N ILE A 66 7.38 -7.22 0.36
CA ILE A 66 6.82 -6.72 1.60
C ILE A 66 7.91 -6.80 2.67
N VAL A 67 8.04 -5.74 3.47
CA VAL A 67 8.95 -5.68 4.61
C VAL A 67 8.14 -5.36 5.85
N VAL A 68 8.16 -6.27 6.82
CA VAL A 68 7.48 -6.11 8.10
C VAL A 68 8.48 -5.54 9.11
N LEU A 69 8.12 -4.42 9.72
CA LEU A 69 8.90 -3.79 10.77
C LEU A 69 8.30 -4.12 12.14
N ASP A 70 9.16 -4.55 13.07
CA ASP A 70 8.82 -4.73 14.48
C ASP A 70 9.93 -4.11 15.35
N HIS A 71 9.55 -3.27 16.32
CA HIS A 71 10.47 -2.58 17.21
C HIS A 71 11.68 -1.91 16.50
N GLY A 72 11.45 -1.31 15.33
CA GLY A 72 12.48 -0.63 14.54
C GLY A 72 13.44 -1.56 13.80
N ARG A 73 13.14 -2.86 13.70
CA ARG A 73 13.92 -3.86 12.96
C ARG A 73 13.06 -4.56 11.92
N ILE A 74 13.70 -5.10 10.88
CA ILE A 74 13.03 -5.96 9.92
C ILE A 74 12.76 -7.30 10.60
N ALA A 75 11.49 -7.62 10.82
CA ALA A 75 11.06 -8.89 11.38
C ALA A 75 10.89 -9.95 10.29
N GLU A 76 10.27 -9.58 9.16
CA GLU A 76 9.97 -10.47 8.05
C GLU A 76 10.13 -9.72 6.72
N SER A 77 10.50 -10.44 5.66
CA SER A 77 10.60 -9.90 4.32
C SER A 77 10.36 -10.98 3.28
N GLY A 78 9.53 -10.70 2.28
CA GLY A 78 9.21 -11.65 1.22
C GLY A 78 8.07 -11.17 0.34
N THR A 79 7.62 -12.03 -0.57
CA THR A 79 6.36 -11.83 -1.29
C THR A 79 5.17 -12.11 -0.36
N HIS A 80 3.97 -11.69 -0.77
CA HIS A 80 2.74 -12.00 -0.04
C HIS A 80 2.59 -13.50 0.26
N ALA A 81 2.80 -14.35 -0.75
CA ALA A 81 2.69 -15.80 -0.60
C ALA A 81 3.73 -16.37 0.39
N GLN A 82 4.99 -15.95 0.27
CA GLN A 82 6.07 -16.40 1.16
C GLN A 82 5.76 -16.04 2.62
N LEU A 83 5.30 -14.82 2.87
CA LEU A 83 4.99 -14.36 4.21
C LEU A 83 3.74 -15.03 4.81
N LEU A 84 2.77 -15.42 3.98
CA LEU A 84 1.65 -16.24 4.42
C LEU A 84 2.08 -17.67 4.80
N GLU A 85 2.96 -18.29 4.01
CA GLU A 85 3.51 -19.62 4.29
C GLU A 85 4.35 -19.66 5.56
N MET A 86 5.07 -18.58 5.88
CA MET A 86 5.86 -18.45 7.10
C MET A 86 5.02 -18.42 8.39
N ASP A 87 3.70 -18.24 8.28
CA ASP A 87 2.77 -18.17 9.42
C ASP A 87 3.15 -17.12 10.49
N GLY A 88 3.89 -16.09 10.05
CA GLY A 88 4.47 -15.04 10.89
C GLY A 88 3.50 -13.96 11.34
N PHE A 89 4.06 -12.84 11.81
CA PHE A 89 3.31 -11.63 12.15
C PHE A 89 2.50 -11.11 10.96
N TYR A 90 3.07 -11.15 9.75
CA TYR A 90 2.32 -10.79 8.54
C TYR A 90 1.07 -11.65 8.36
N ALA A 91 1.21 -12.99 8.43
CA ALA A 91 0.09 -13.92 8.25
C ALA A 91 -0.98 -13.72 9.33
N ARG A 92 -0.58 -13.46 10.58
CA ARG A 92 -1.51 -13.12 11.67
C ARG A 92 -2.28 -11.84 11.39
N LEU A 93 -1.59 -10.76 10.98
CA LEU A 93 -2.24 -9.49 10.62
C LEU A 93 -3.21 -9.66 9.43
N TYR A 94 -2.80 -10.43 8.43
CA TYR A 94 -3.63 -10.73 7.25
C TYR A 94 -4.92 -11.47 7.64
N ARG A 95 -4.81 -12.48 8.50
CA ARG A 95 -5.96 -13.26 8.99
C ARG A 95 -6.85 -12.52 9.98
N LEU A 96 -6.34 -11.52 10.70
CA LEU A 96 -7.09 -10.85 11.77
C LEU A 96 -8.17 -9.87 11.28
N GLY A 97 -8.24 -9.57 9.99
CA GLY A 97 -9.29 -8.66 9.51
C GLY A 97 -8.89 -7.23 9.29
N LEU A 98 -7.67 -7.02 8.80
CA LEU A 98 -7.45 -5.91 7.86
C LEU A 98 -7.73 -6.36 6.40
N HIS A 99 -8.53 -7.42 6.21
CA HIS A 99 -9.28 -7.61 4.98
C HIS A 99 -10.36 -6.52 4.93
N ASP A 100 -10.08 -5.44 4.21
CA ASP A 100 -11.16 -4.61 3.67
C ASP A 100 -12.00 -5.50 2.76
N SER A 101 -13.10 -6.02 3.28
CA SER A 101 -14.12 -6.67 2.50
C SER A 101 -14.81 -5.64 1.61
N PRO A 102 -14.84 -5.79 0.26
CA PRO A 102 -15.98 -5.40 -0.51
C PRO A 102 -16.79 -6.69 -0.75
N THR A 103 -17.59 -7.10 0.23
CA THR A 103 -18.70 -8.01 -0.07
C THR A 103 -19.93 -7.15 -0.32
N ASN A 104 -20.32 -7.14 -1.60
CA ASN A 104 -21.46 -6.47 -2.25
C ASN A 104 -21.30 -4.97 -2.55
#